data_AF-A0A5C1YD42-F1
#
_entry.id   AF-A0A5C1YD42-F1
#
_cell.length_a   1.000
_cell.length_b   1.000
_cell.length_c   1.000
_cell.angle_alpha   90.00
_cell.angle_beta   90.00
_cell.angle_gamma   90.00
#
_symmetry.space_group_name_H-M   'P 1'
#
loop_
_entity.id
_entity.type
_entity.pdbx_description
1 polymer ?
#
loop_
_entity_poly.entity_id
_entity_poly.type
_entity_poly.pdbx_seq_one_letter_code
_entity_poly.pdbx_strand_id
1 'polypeptide(L)'
;MVTADRLTPARHGSLAAALADPAPEPDETEVDALTLGRRIRDRRLARSMTLGELAAAIDRAPSQVSAIENGKREPRLSMLRTIALALGTTADELLQPDAPSERAALEIAVERAMRGPVFDTLGLEPFRVAKSMSDATLQTILSLHDEITRLHRERAATPEEARRANAQLRAEMRARDNFYPELEREASQLLEAVGHTGGPLSNQLVADMASHLGFSLHYVGDLPHSTRSVTDKRHGRIYLPTQLSPSRDSRSPILQAISSHLLGHAEPASYGEFLRQRIETNYLTAAILLPEADAVRFLTEAKNLRRISMEDLRDAFAVSYETAAHRFTNLATARLGIPVHFTKVHESGTIIKAYENDKVRFPSDALGAIEGTTMCRNWTARTVFDVEDRFSPWYQYTDTPAGTFWCTSRIEKAKEGEYSVSVGVPFEHVKWFRGRETPHRAVSRCPDPACCQAPAGLAEKWADASWPAARTPTSLLAALPTGTFPGVDQTEVFQFLEAHAPRG
;
A
#
# COMPACT_ATOMS: atom_id res chain seq x y z
N MET A 1 -25.42 -26.03 44.60
CA MET A 1 -26.11 -25.15 43.64
C MET A 1 -25.27 -23.89 43.52
N VAL A 2 -24.26 -23.90 42.65
CA VAL A 2 -23.33 -22.78 42.44
C VAL A 2 -23.71 -22.18 41.10
N THR A 3 -24.29 -20.97 41.14
CA THR A 3 -24.58 -20.16 39.96
C THR A 3 -23.26 -19.60 39.43
N ALA A 4 -22.78 -20.16 38.31
CA ALA A 4 -21.69 -19.60 37.54
C ALA A 4 -22.20 -18.38 36.76
N ASP A 5 -21.64 -17.22 37.10
CA ASP A 5 -21.89 -15.96 36.43
C ASP A 5 -21.27 -15.98 35.02
N ARG A 6 -22.05 -15.62 34.01
CA ARG A 6 -21.64 -15.66 32.59
C ARG A 6 -20.94 -14.34 32.26
N LEU A 7 -19.61 -14.35 32.28
CA LEU A 7 -18.81 -13.32 31.60
C LEU A 7 -19.09 -13.40 30.10
N THR A 8 -19.65 -12.30 29.56
CA THR A 8 -19.92 -12.14 28.14
C THR A 8 -18.59 -11.80 27.45
N PRO A 9 -18.17 -12.47 26.36
CA PRO A 9 -16.91 -12.16 25.70
C PRO A 9 -17.00 -10.78 25.02
N ALA A 10 -16.08 -9.88 25.37
CA ALA A 10 -15.92 -8.59 24.72
C ALA A 10 -15.61 -8.79 23.22
N ARG A 11 -16.34 -8.08 22.36
CA ARG A 11 -16.04 -8.01 20.92
C ARG A 11 -14.78 -7.17 20.73
N HIS A 12 -13.61 -7.80 20.68
CA HIS A 12 -12.39 -7.11 20.30
C HIS A 12 -12.43 -6.79 18.79
N GLY A 13 -12.84 -5.57 18.45
CA GLY A 13 -12.60 -4.99 17.13
C GLY A 13 -11.11 -4.78 16.89
N SER A 14 -10.70 -4.58 15.64
CA SER A 14 -9.30 -4.25 15.34
C SER A 14 -9.05 -2.76 15.60
N LEU A 15 -8.15 -2.43 16.54
CA LEU A 15 -7.79 -1.04 16.87
C LEU A 15 -7.23 -0.29 15.66
N ALA A 16 -6.64 -1.01 14.71
CA ALA A 16 -6.19 -0.48 13.43
C ALA A 16 -7.36 -0.02 12.54
N ALA A 17 -8.48 -0.74 12.52
CA ALA A 17 -9.65 -0.34 11.73
C ALA A 17 -10.35 0.89 12.33
N ALA A 18 -10.40 0.99 13.66
CA ALA A 18 -11.04 2.10 14.35
C ALA A 18 -10.22 3.41 14.29
N LEU A 19 -8.89 3.32 14.14
CA LEU A 19 -7.99 4.46 13.98
C LEU A 19 -7.74 4.85 12.51
N ALA A 20 -8.19 4.04 11.55
CA ALA A 20 -8.03 4.29 10.11
C ALA A 20 -9.13 5.21 9.54
N ASP A 21 -10.29 5.29 10.19
CA ASP A 21 -11.23 6.38 9.97
C ASP A 21 -10.71 7.59 10.76
N PRO A 22 -10.27 8.69 10.12
CA PRO A 22 -10.20 9.94 10.83
C PRO A 22 -11.62 10.23 11.28
N ALA A 23 -11.87 10.19 12.59
CA ALA A 23 -12.99 10.94 13.13
C ALA A 23 -12.90 12.33 12.49
N PRO A 24 -13.97 12.86 11.88
CA PRO A 24 -13.91 14.14 11.20
C PRO A 24 -13.21 15.11 12.13
N GLU A 25 -12.06 15.64 11.68
CA GLU A 25 -11.38 16.70 12.42
C GLU A 25 -12.47 17.74 12.66
N PRO A 26 -12.87 18.00 13.92
CA PRO A 26 -13.89 18.97 14.17
C PRO A 26 -13.36 20.27 13.58
N ASP A 27 -14.16 20.87 12.71
CA ASP A 27 -13.88 22.19 12.15
C ASP A 27 -13.45 23.08 13.33
N GLU A 28 -12.25 23.68 13.28
CA GLU A 28 -11.74 24.54 14.37
C GLU A 28 -12.71 25.70 14.68
N THR A 29 -13.74 25.88 13.82
CA THR A 29 -14.82 26.85 13.94
C THR A 29 -16.16 26.30 14.47
N GLU A 30 -16.36 24.99 14.66
CA GLU A 30 -17.58 24.42 15.24
C GLU A 30 -17.50 24.27 16.77
N VAL A 31 -18.47 24.85 17.47
CA VAL A 31 -18.55 24.81 18.94
C VAL A 31 -19.06 23.45 19.39
N ASP A 32 -18.14 22.59 19.80
CA ASP A 32 -18.45 21.29 20.41
C ASP A 32 -19.28 21.47 21.71
N ALA A 33 -20.36 20.70 21.85
CA ALA A 33 -21.24 20.66 23.02
C ALA A 33 -20.47 20.40 24.33
N LEU A 34 -19.32 19.74 24.27
CA LEU A 34 -18.44 19.54 25.42
C LEU A 34 -17.78 20.84 25.90
N THR A 35 -17.23 21.65 24.98
CA THR A 35 -16.60 22.94 25.27
C THR A 35 -17.64 23.93 25.83
N LEU A 36 -18.82 23.99 25.20
CA LEU A 36 -19.96 24.78 25.67
C LEU A 36 -20.36 24.39 27.10
N GLY A 37 -20.50 23.09 27.36
CA GLY A 37 -20.86 22.58 28.68
C GLY A 37 -19.86 22.97 29.78
N ARG A 38 -18.56 22.87 29.48
CA ARG A 38 -17.49 23.27 30.42
C ARG A 38 -17.49 24.76 30.69
N ARG A 39 -17.74 25.58 29.67
CA ARG A 39 -17.83 27.02 29.83
C ARG A 39 -19.04 27.46 30.67
N ILE A 40 -20.19 26.81 30.48
CA ILE A 40 -21.38 27.00 31.33
C ILE A 40 -21.06 26.67 32.79
N ARG A 41 -20.38 25.54 33.03
CA ARG A 41 -19.95 25.12 34.36
C ARG A 41 -18.98 26.12 35.00
N ASP A 42 -17.99 26.58 34.26
CA ASP A 42 -16.99 27.53 34.75
C ASP A 42 -17.64 28.88 35.11
N ARG A 43 -18.55 29.39 34.27
CA ARG A 43 -19.32 30.61 34.56
C ARG A 43 -20.25 30.43 35.76
N ARG A 44 -20.89 29.27 35.91
CA ARG A 44 -21.71 28.96 37.08
C ARG A 44 -20.87 28.99 38.37
N LEU A 45 -19.71 28.35 38.35
CA LEU A 45 -18.79 28.30 39.49
C LEU A 45 -18.20 29.68 39.83
N ALA A 46 -17.87 30.50 38.82
CA ALA A 46 -17.39 31.87 39.01
C ALA A 46 -18.43 32.77 39.72
N ARG A 47 -19.72 32.42 39.61
CA ARG A 47 -20.83 33.10 40.30
C ARG A 47 -21.23 32.42 41.61
N SER A 48 -20.47 31.42 42.06
CA SER A 48 -20.78 30.62 43.25
C SER A 48 -22.16 29.96 43.23
N MET A 49 -22.72 29.74 42.03
CA MET A 49 -24.05 29.14 41.88
C MET A 49 -23.97 27.62 41.99
N THR A 50 -24.89 27.02 42.74
CA THR A 50 -25.06 25.56 42.76
C THR A 50 -25.74 25.08 41.47
N LEU A 51 -25.60 23.79 41.15
CA LEU A 51 -26.27 23.18 39.99
C LEU A 51 -27.80 23.35 40.08
N GLY A 52 -28.35 23.24 41.30
CA GLY A 52 -29.78 23.44 41.56
C GLY A 52 -30.23 24.89 41.38
N GLU A 53 -29.41 25.86 41.77
CA GLU A 53 -29.71 27.28 41.58
C GLU A 53 -29.74 27.68 40.10
N LEU A 54 -28.77 27.20 39.30
CA LEU A 54 -28.82 27.44 37.86
C LEU A 54 -30.05 26.78 37.22
N ALA A 55 -30.37 25.55 37.65
CA ALA A 55 -31.54 24.83 37.17
C ALA A 55 -32.85 25.56 37.49
N ALA A 56 -32.99 26.09 38.71
CA ALA A 56 -34.14 26.91 39.11
C ALA A 56 -34.21 28.22 38.31
N ALA A 57 -33.07 28.89 38.08
CA ALA A 57 -33.01 30.15 37.34
C ALA A 57 -33.44 30.01 35.86
N ILE A 58 -33.32 28.80 35.28
CA ILE A 58 -33.72 28.51 33.90
C ILE A 58 -35.00 27.67 33.80
N ASP A 59 -35.70 27.44 34.92
CA ASP A 59 -36.90 26.61 35.01
C ASP A 59 -36.70 25.16 34.47
N ARG A 60 -35.64 24.49 34.90
CA ARG A 60 -35.32 23.11 34.49
C ARG A 60 -34.90 22.23 35.66
N ALA A 61 -34.91 20.92 35.42
CA ALA A 61 -34.41 19.95 36.38
C ALA A 61 -32.87 20.01 36.50
N PRO A 62 -32.29 19.83 37.69
CA PRO A 62 -30.83 19.80 37.88
C PRO A 62 -30.12 18.74 37.00
N SER A 63 -30.78 17.61 36.73
CA SER A 63 -30.28 16.56 35.84
C SER A 63 -30.09 17.06 34.40
N GLN A 64 -30.93 17.98 33.94
CA GLN A 64 -30.84 18.56 32.60
C GLN A 64 -29.66 19.53 32.48
N VAL A 65 -29.43 20.35 33.51
CA VAL A 65 -28.24 21.23 33.58
C VAL A 65 -26.97 20.39 33.62
N SER A 66 -26.94 19.31 34.40
CA SER A 66 -25.80 18.38 34.42
C SER A 66 -25.55 17.73 33.06
N ALA A 67 -26.60 17.35 32.33
CA ALA A 67 -26.45 16.79 30.99
C ALA A 67 -25.84 17.80 29.99
N ILE A 68 -26.20 19.08 30.13
CA ILE A 68 -25.64 20.18 29.33
C ILE A 68 -24.18 20.44 29.71
N GLU A 69 -23.86 20.55 31.01
CA GLU A 69 -22.50 20.85 31.49
C GLU A 69 -21.47 19.76 31.14
N ASN A 70 -21.89 18.50 31.00
CA ASN A 70 -21.02 17.39 30.63
C ASN A 70 -21.07 17.08 29.10
N GLY A 71 -21.65 17.96 28.29
CA GLY A 71 -21.77 17.78 26.84
C GLY A 71 -22.48 16.49 26.42
N LYS A 72 -23.42 16.00 27.24
CA LYS A 72 -24.29 14.85 26.94
C LYS A 72 -25.57 15.29 26.23
N ARG A 73 -25.92 16.58 26.30
CA ARG A 73 -27.11 17.15 25.68
C ARG A 73 -26.85 18.58 25.24
N GLU A 74 -27.11 18.84 23.98
CA GLU A 74 -26.97 20.18 23.42
C GLU A 74 -28.23 21.03 23.68
N PRO A 75 -28.10 22.25 24.22
CA PRO A 75 -29.23 23.14 24.47
C PRO A 75 -29.71 23.79 23.17
N ARG A 76 -31.03 23.93 23.01
CA ARG A 76 -31.59 24.76 21.92
C ARG A 76 -31.18 26.23 22.13
N LEU A 77 -31.08 27.00 21.05
CA LEU A 77 -30.69 28.42 21.09
C LEU A 77 -31.50 29.27 22.09
N SER A 78 -32.81 29.00 22.22
CA SER A 78 -33.65 29.68 23.22
C SER A 78 -33.22 29.37 24.65
N MET A 79 -32.89 28.11 24.96
CA MET A 79 -32.38 27.69 26.25
C MET A 79 -30.96 28.21 26.52
N LEU A 80 -30.11 28.24 25.51
CA LEU A 80 -28.77 28.81 25.62
C LEU A 80 -28.82 30.30 26.00
N ARG A 81 -29.75 31.07 25.40
CA ARG A 81 -29.99 32.47 25.78
C ARG A 81 -30.46 32.61 27.22
N THR A 82 -31.36 31.73 27.69
CA THR A 82 -31.81 31.71 29.09
C THR A 82 -30.66 31.39 30.05
N ILE A 83 -29.79 30.43 29.70
CA ILE A 83 -28.59 30.09 30.47
C ILE A 83 -27.62 31.27 30.51
N ALA A 84 -27.37 31.93 29.37
CA ALA A 84 -26.51 33.10 29.28
C ALA A 84 -27.01 34.25 30.18
N LEU A 85 -28.31 34.54 30.12
CA LEU A 85 -28.96 35.54 30.99
C LEU A 85 -28.82 35.20 32.48
N ALA A 86 -29.08 33.94 32.88
CA ALA A 86 -28.94 33.50 34.26
C ALA A 86 -27.49 33.59 34.78
N LEU A 87 -26.51 33.39 33.89
CA LEU A 87 -25.08 33.48 34.19
C LEU A 87 -24.52 34.89 33.99
N GLY A 88 -25.32 35.86 33.55
CA GLY A 88 -24.87 37.24 33.29
C GLY A 88 -23.80 37.35 32.21
N THR A 89 -23.91 36.55 31.16
CA THR A 89 -23.00 36.49 29.98
C THR A 89 -23.85 36.52 28.71
N THR A 90 -23.23 36.49 27.53
CA THR A 90 -23.93 36.42 26.24
C THR A 90 -23.88 35.00 25.65
N ALA A 91 -24.81 34.70 24.74
CA ALA A 91 -24.75 33.43 24.02
C ALA A 91 -23.47 33.31 23.18
N ASP A 92 -23.00 34.41 22.60
CA ASP A 92 -21.75 34.46 21.82
C ASP A 92 -20.52 34.17 22.69
N GLU A 93 -20.48 34.71 23.92
CA GLU A 93 -19.41 34.39 24.88
C GLU A 93 -19.41 32.91 25.30
N LEU A 94 -20.58 32.28 25.40
CA LEU A 94 -20.69 30.85 25.69
C LEU A 94 -20.31 29.95 24.50
N LEU A 95 -20.36 30.50 23.29
CA LEU A 95 -20.07 29.80 22.04
C LEU A 95 -18.64 30.04 21.53
N GLN A 96 -17.73 30.62 22.30
CA GLN A 96 -16.34 30.71 21.81
C GLN A 96 -15.68 29.32 21.82
N PRO A 97 -14.86 28.99 20.80
CA PRO A 97 -14.28 27.66 20.62
C PRO A 97 -13.15 27.33 21.60
N ASP A 98 -12.55 28.34 22.26
CA ASP A 98 -11.46 28.15 23.21
C ASP A 98 -11.93 27.47 24.52
N ALA A 99 -11.01 26.80 25.22
CA ALA A 99 -11.30 26.24 26.52
C ALA A 99 -11.30 27.34 27.60
N PRO A 100 -12.23 27.33 28.57
CA PRO A 100 -12.35 28.40 29.57
C PRO A 100 -11.18 28.45 30.58
N SER A 101 -10.37 27.39 30.66
CA SER A 101 -9.12 27.32 31.45
C SER A 101 -8.21 26.21 30.94
N GLU A 102 -6.92 26.24 31.28
CA GLU A 102 -5.97 25.15 30.97
C GLU A 102 -6.43 23.80 31.54
N ARG A 103 -6.95 23.83 32.76
CA ARG A 103 -7.57 22.66 33.41
C ARG A 103 -8.75 22.14 32.58
N ALA A 104 -9.67 23.02 32.17
CA ALA A 104 -10.81 22.62 31.35
C ALA A 104 -10.37 22.05 30.00
N ALA A 105 -9.29 22.57 29.40
CA ALA A 105 -8.72 22.02 28.17
C ALA A 105 -8.27 20.56 28.36
N LEU A 106 -7.58 20.25 29.46
CA LEU A 106 -7.18 18.87 29.79
C LEU A 106 -8.38 17.96 30.02
N GLU A 107 -9.41 18.44 30.74
CA GLU A 107 -10.63 17.64 30.98
C GLU A 107 -11.39 17.35 29.67
N ILE A 108 -11.49 18.35 28.78
CA ILE A 108 -12.09 18.21 27.45
C ILE A 108 -11.30 17.20 26.61
N ALA A 109 -9.97 17.34 26.56
CA ALA A 109 -9.11 16.45 25.78
C ALA A 109 -9.22 15.00 26.25
N VAL A 110 -9.23 14.75 27.57
CA VAL A 110 -9.40 13.40 28.12
C VAL A 110 -10.78 12.85 27.80
N GLU A 111 -11.86 13.63 27.96
CA GLU A 111 -13.21 13.16 27.61
C GLU A 111 -13.37 12.88 26.11
N ARG A 112 -12.67 13.60 25.24
CA ARG A 112 -12.60 13.29 23.80
C ARG A 112 -11.85 11.99 23.53
N ALA A 113 -10.66 11.82 24.13
CA ALA A 113 -9.88 10.58 24.01
C ALA A 113 -10.70 9.36 24.46
N MET A 114 -11.51 9.51 25.50
CA MET A 114 -12.39 8.46 26.03
C MET A 114 -13.59 8.13 25.14
N ARG A 115 -14.06 9.09 24.34
CA ARG A 115 -15.07 8.88 23.29
C ARG A 115 -14.45 8.44 21.97
N GLY A 116 -13.12 8.35 21.92
CA GLY A 116 -12.35 8.03 20.74
C GLY A 116 -12.18 6.52 20.52
N PRO A 117 -11.76 6.12 19.32
CA PRO A 117 -11.63 4.73 18.90
C PRO A 117 -10.66 3.90 19.73
N VAL A 118 -9.68 4.52 20.40
CA VAL A 118 -8.70 3.84 21.27
C VAL A 118 -9.40 3.16 22.45
N PHE A 119 -10.29 3.89 23.15
CA PHE A 119 -11.01 3.37 24.31
C PHE A 119 -11.98 2.26 23.92
N ASP A 120 -12.78 2.48 22.88
CA ASP A 120 -13.75 1.52 22.38
C ASP A 120 -13.09 0.20 21.99
N THR A 121 -11.95 0.25 21.31
CA THR A 121 -11.34 -0.96 20.77
C THR A 121 -10.52 -1.75 21.79
N LEU A 122 -9.88 -1.05 22.73
CA LEU A 122 -9.21 -1.70 23.86
C LEU A 122 -10.21 -2.24 24.91
N GLY A 123 -11.50 -1.94 24.75
CA GLY A 123 -12.54 -2.33 25.70
C GLY A 123 -12.36 -1.64 27.05
N LEU A 124 -11.86 -0.40 27.05
CA LEU A 124 -11.65 0.38 28.26
C LEU A 124 -12.97 1.04 28.67
N GLU A 125 -13.39 0.81 29.91
CA GLU A 125 -14.58 1.44 30.47
C GLU A 125 -14.37 2.96 30.64
N PRO A 126 -15.22 3.82 30.04
CA PRO A 126 -15.16 5.25 30.26
C PRO A 126 -15.41 5.60 31.73
N PHE A 127 -14.49 6.32 32.34
CA PHE A 127 -14.63 6.86 33.69
C PHE A 127 -15.08 8.33 33.70
N ARG A 128 -15.43 8.84 34.89
CA ARG A 128 -15.72 10.26 35.07
C ARG A 128 -14.46 11.00 35.49
N VAL A 129 -14.11 12.09 34.80
CA VAL A 129 -13.04 12.98 35.24
C VAL A 129 -13.45 13.67 36.54
N ALA A 130 -12.89 13.20 37.65
CA ALA A 130 -13.23 13.70 38.99
C ALA A 130 -12.40 14.94 39.34
N LYS A 131 -12.98 15.82 40.17
CA LYS A 131 -12.29 17.05 40.66
C LYS A 131 -11.00 16.74 41.44
N SER A 132 -10.89 15.53 42.00
CA SER A 132 -9.71 15.09 42.76
C SER A 132 -8.54 14.65 41.89
N MET A 133 -8.72 14.46 40.58
CA MET A 133 -7.63 14.11 39.67
C MET A 133 -6.75 15.33 39.43
N SER A 134 -5.44 15.23 39.59
CA SER A 134 -4.52 16.36 39.36
C SER A 134 -4.28 16.60 37.87
N ASP A 135 -3.78 17.79 37.51
CA ASP A 135 -3.44 18.14 36.11
C ASP A 135 -2.40 17.17 35.56
N ALA A 136 -1.41 16.80 36.38
CA ALA A 136 -0.38 15.82 36.05
C ALA A 136 -0.97 14.45 35.68
N THR A 137 -2.03 14.00 36.36
CA THR A 137 -2.73 12.76 36.02
C THR A 137 -3.42 12.86 34.67
N LEU A 138 -4.14 13.96 34.40
CA LEU A 138 -4.80 14.16 33.10
C LEU A 138 -3.78 14.22 31.96
N GLN A 139 -2.67 14.95 32.16
CA GLN A 139 -1.57 15.00 31.20
C GLN A 139 -0.97 13.62 30.95
N THR A 140 -0.72 12.82 31.99
CA THR A 140 -0.17 11.47 31.82
C THR A 140 -1.11 10.56 31.03
N ILE A 141 -2.41 10.65 31.27
CA ILE A 141 -3.42 9.90 30.49
C ILE A 141 -3.38 10.31 29.02
N LEU A 142 -3.32 11.61 28.74
CA LEU A 142 -3.22 12.13 27.36
C LEU A 142 -1.91 11.70 26.69
N SER A 143 -0.76 11.87 27.36
CA SER A 143 0.53 11.44 26.84
C SER A 143 0.55 9.93 26.54
N LEU A 144 -0.06 9.11 27.40
CA LEU A 144 -0.17 7.67 27.16
C LEU A 144 -1.09 7.36 25.96
N HIS A 145 -2.23 8.04 25.86
CA HIS A 145 -3.13 7.92 24.71
C HIS A 145 -2.42 8.29 23.39
N ASP A 146 -1.70 9.41 23.39
CA ASP A 146 -1.00 9.91 22.20
C ASP A 146 0.16 8.98 21.83
N GLU A 147 0.86 8.44 22.82
CA GLU A 147 1.92 7.45 22.62
C GLU A 147 1.37 6.12 22.09
N ILE A 148 0.22 5.66 22.57
CA ILE A 148 -0.48 4.49 22.00
C ILE A 148 -0.86 4.76 20.54
N THR A 149 -1.41 5.94 20.26
CA THR A 149 -1.78 6.35 18.90
C THR A 149 -0.55 6.40 17.98
N ARG A 150 0.56 6.97 18.46
CA ARG A 150 1.86 7.03 17.74
C ARG A 150 2.42 5.64 17.47
N LEU A 151 2.53 4.80 18.49
CA LEU A 151 3.04 3.42 18.36
C LEU A 151 2.16 2.58 17.42
N HIS A 152 0.85 2.83 17.38
CA HIS A 152 -0.04 2.17 16.44
C HIS A 152 0.15 2.67 15.00
N ARG A 153 0.31 3.98 14.77
CA ARG A 153 0.67 4.53 13.45
C ARG A 153 2.00 3.98 12.95
N GLU A 154 2.98 3.84 13.84
CA GLU A 154 4.28 3.22 13.52
C GLU A 154 4.16 1.72 13.23
N ARG A 155 3.26 1.01 13.92
CA ARG A 155 2.94 -0.41 13.68
C ARG A 155 2.03 -0.66 12.47
N ALA A 156 1.33 0.34 11.94
CA ALA A 156 0.59 0.19 10.67
C ALA A 156 1.54 -0.07 9.49
N ALA A 157 2.84 0.18 9.67
CA ALA A 157 3.91 -0.23 8.77
C ALA A 157 4.47 -1.65 9.08
N THR A 158 3.72 -2.51 9.76
CA THR A 158 4.16 -3.88 10.05
C THR A 158 4.14 -4.77 8.79
N PRO A 159 5.09 -5.72 8.67
CA PRO A 159 5.09 -6.71 7.58
C PRO A 159 3.78 -7.47 7.42
N GLU A 160 3.03 -7.72 8.50
CA GLU A 160 1.78 -8.47 8.46
C GLU A 160 0.62 -7.68 7.83
N GLU A 161 0.48 -6.39 8.16
CA GLU A 161 -0.52 -5.52 7.52
C GLU A 161 -0.20 -5.34 6.04
N ALA A 162 1.07 -5.16 5.71
CA ALA A 162 1.55 -5.11 4.33
C ALA A 162 1.23 -6.38 3.54
N ARG A 163 1.46 -7.56 4.14
CA ARG A 163 1.12 -8.86 3.54
C ARG A 163 -0.39 -9.00 3.31
N ARG A 164 -1.22 -8.65 4.29
CA ARG A 164 -2.68 -8.70 4.17
C ARG A 164 -3.20 -7.77 3.07
N ALA A 165 -2.70 -6.52 3.04
CA ALA A 165 -3.07 -5.55 2.01
C ALA A 165 -2.66 -6.01 0.60
N ASN A 166 -1.45 -6.53 0.43
CA ASN A 166 -1.01 -7.11 -0.85
C ASN A 166 -1.88 -8.30 -1.29
N ALA A 167 -2.21 -9.20 -0.36
CA ALA A 167 -3.07 -10.36 -0.68
C ALA A 167 -4.48 -9.93 -1.12
N GLN A 168 -5.07 -8.94 -0.44
CA GLN A 168 -6.37 -8.38 -0.80
C GLN A 168 -6.30 -7.68 -2.17
N LEU A 169 -5.32 -6.82 -2.40
CA LEU A 169 -5.15 -6.12 -3.68
C LEU A 169 -4.94 -7.10 -4.83
N ARG A 170 -4.15 -8.17 -4.64
CA ARG A 170 -4.02 -9.22 -5.65
C ARG A 170 -5.35 -9.90 -5.94
N ALA A 171 -6.17 -10.18 -4.92
CA ALA A 171 -7.52 -10.73 -5.14
C ALA A 171 -8.43 -9.77 -5.94
N GLU A 172 -8.41 -8.48 -5.63
CA GLU A 172 -9.13 -7.44 -6.38
C GLU A 172 -8.65 -7.37 -7.84
N MET A 173 -7.32 -7.36 -8.05
CA MET A 173 -6.71 -7.38 -9.38
C MET A 173 -7.12 -8.63 -10.18
N ARG A 174 -7.13 -9.81 -9.56
CA ARG A 174 -7.58 -11.05 -10.21
C ARG A 174 -9.04 -11.01 -10.60
N ALA A 175 -9.90 -10.50 -9.72
CA ALA A 175 -11.34 -10.40 -9.99
C ALA A 175 -11.67 -9.47 -11.17
N ARG A 176 -10.78 -8.53 -11.49
CA ARG A 176 -10.90 -7.59 -12.62
C ARG A 176 -10.04 -7.96 -13.82
N ASP A 177 -9.40 -9.13 -13.83
CA ASP A 177 -8.42 -9.50 -14.86
C ASP A 177 -7.32 -8.45 -15.07
N ASN A 178 -6.99 -7.74 -13.98
CA ASN A 178 -6.02 -6.66 -13.92
C ASN A 178 -6.26 -5.54 -14.95
N PHE A 179 -7.52 -5.30 -15.31
CA PHE A 179 -7.96 -4.27 -16.24
C PHE A 179 -8.85 -3.24 -15.53
N TYR A 180 -8.55 -1.96 -15.72
CA TYR A 180 -9.24 -0.83 -15.07
C TYR A 180 -9.77 0.14 -16.12
N PRO A 181 -11.01 -0.05 -16.62
CA PRO A 181 -11.59 0.76 -17.70
C PRO A 181 -11.63 2.26 -17.42
N GLU A 182 -11.76 2.64 -16.15
CA GLU A 182 -11.72 4.02 -15.68
C GLU A 182 -10.35 4.66 -15.93
N LEU A 183 -9.26 3.95 -15.63
CA LEU A 183 -7.89 4.45 -15.84
C LEU A 183 -7.53 4.49 -17.33
N GLU A 184 -8.04 3.57 -18.14
CA GLU A 184 -7.87 3.62 -19.60
C GLU A 184 -8.54 4.86 -20.21
N ARG A 185 -9.70 5.25 -19.68
CA ARG A 185 -10.41 6.44 -20.15
C ARG A 185 -9.64 7.71 -19.80
N GLU A 186 -9.13 7.81 -18.58
CA GLU A 186 -8.25 8.93 -18.18
C GLU A 186 -6.99 9.01 -19.06
N ALA A 187 -6.36 7.87 -19.34
CA ALA A 187 -5.21 7.82 -20.24
C ALA A 187 -5.57 8.33 -21.65
N SER A 188 -6.68 7.85 -22.23
CA SER A 188 -7.14 8.26 -23.57
C SER A 188 -7.45 9.75 -23.62
N GLN A 189 -8.16 10.29 -22.62
CA GLN A 189 -8.50 11.71 -22.55
C GLN A 189 -7.26 12.60 -22.50
N LEU A 190 -6.27 12.23 -21.69
CA LEU A 190 -5.02 12.99 -21.61
C LEU A 190 -4.23 12.93 -22.94
N LEU A 191 -4.16 11.75 -23.56
CA LEU A 191 -3.48 11.56 -24.84
C LEU A 191 -4.15 12.34 -25.98
N GLU A 192 -5.48 12.37 -26.02
CA GLU A 192 -6.26 13.16 -26.98
C GLU A 192 -6.05 14.66 -26.77
N ALA A 193 -6.00 15.12 -25.52
CA ALA A 193 -5.79 16.53 -25.19
C ALA A 193 -4.44 17.09 -25.69
N VAL A 194 -3.41 16.25 -25.76
CA VAL A 194 -2.09 16.62 -26.30
C VAL A 194 -1.90 16.23 -27.78
N GLY A 195 -2.95 15.72 -28.43
CA GLY A 195 -2.92 15.37 -29.85
C GLY A 195 -2.01 14.19 -30.19
N HIS A 196 -1.88 13.21 -29.30
CA HIS A 196 -1.10 12.00 -29.60
C HIS A 196 -1.79 11.16 -30.68
N THR A 197 -1.13 10.98 -31.83
CA THR A 197 -1.68 10.26 -32.99
C THR A 197 -1.20 8.80 -33.10
N GLY A 198 -0.48 8.30 -32.10
CA GLY A 198 0.02 6.93 -32.01
C GLY A 198 1.54 6.80 -32.00
N GLY A 199 2.04 5.59 -31.70
CA GLY A 199 3.46 5.26 -31.60
C GLY A 199 4.07 5.57 -30.22
N PRO A 200 5.40 5.52 -30.07
CA PRO A 200 6.06 5.83 -28.81
C PRO A 200 5.78 7.26 -28.34
N LEU A 201 5.45 7.42 -27.06
CA LEU A 201 5.24 8.74 -26.46
C LEU A 201 6.57 9.52 -26.35
N SER A 202 6.66 10.69 -26.97
CA SER A 202 7.88 11.49 -26.92
C SER A 202 8.02 12.25 -25.59
N ASN A 203 9.26 12.63 -25.22
CA ASN A 203 9.48 13.50 -24.06
C ASN A 203 8.77 14.86 -24.22
N GLN A 204 8.63 15.35 -25.46
CA GLN A 204 7.91 16.60 -25.73
C GLN A 204 6.43 16.47 -25.39
N LEU A 205 5.77 15.40 -25.83
CA LEU A 205 4.36 15.16 -25.50
C LEU A 205 4.14 15.01 -23.98
N VAL A 206 5.08 14.40 -23.26
CA VAL A 206 5.03 14.33 -21.79
C VAL A 206 5.13 15.73 -21.15
N ALA A 207 5.96 16.61 -21.70
CA ALA A 207 6.04 18.01 -21.25
C ALA A 207 4.77 18.81 -21.61
N ASP A 208 4.17 18.54 -22.76
CA ASP A 208 2.92 19.15 -23.19
C ASP A 208 1.76 18.68 -22.28
N MET A 209 1.74 17.42 -21.86
CA MET A 209 0.79 16.90 -20.86
C MET A 209 0.95 17.61 -19.51
N ALA A 210 2.19 17.80 -19.04
CA ALA A 210 2.45 18.54 -17.82
C ALA A 210 1.91 19.98 -17.93
N SER A 211 2.18 20.64 -19.06
CA SER A 211 1.75 22.01 -19.34
C SER A 211 0.23 22.13 -19.45
N HIS A 212 -0.43 21.16 -20.08
CA HIS A 212 -1.89 21.08 -20.18
C HIS A 212 -2.56 21.02 -18.80
N LEU A 213 -1.92 20.35 -17.84
CA LEU A 213 -2.37 20.23 -16.46
C LEU A 213 -1.90 21.38 -15.56
N GLY A 214 -1.29 22.43 -16.13
CA GLY A 214 -0.83 23.60 -15.38
C GLY A 214 0.49 23.40 -14.63
N PHE A 215 1.28 22.38 -14.99
CA PHE A 215 2.60 22.13 -14.41
C PHE A 215 3.74 22.54 -15.34
N SER A 216 4.79 23.10 -14.74
CA SER A 216 6.10 23.30 -15.39
C SER A 216 7.11 22.29 -14.83
N LEU A 217 8.00 21.79 -15.70
CA LEU A 217 9.01 20.80 -15.33
C LEU A 217 10.34 21.49 -14.99
N HIS A 218 10.93 21.15 -13.83
CA HIS A 218 12.17 21.75 -13.33
C HIS A 218 13.18 20.67 -12.96
N TYR A 219 14.34 20.67 -13.61
CA TYR A 219 15.43 19.75 -13.26
C TYR A 219 16.35 20.39 -12.22
N VAL A 220 16.53 19.73 -11.07
CA VAL A 220 17.29 20.23 -9.92
C VAL A 220 18.33 19.21 -9.44
N GLY A 221 19.41 19.70 -8.84
CA GLY A 221 20.52 18.86 -8.33
C GLY A 221 20.39 18.49 -6.85
N ASP A 222 19.49 19.14 -6.12
CA ASP A 222 19.33 19.10 -4.66
C ASP A 222 17.99 18.46 -4.24
N LEU A 223 17.42 17.61 -5.10
CA LEU A 223 16.21 16.86 -4.78
C LEU A 223 16.44 15.99 -3.52
N PRO A 224 15.52 15.96 -2.53
CA PRO A 224 15.68 15.13 -1.35
C PRO A 224 15.95 13.66 -1.71
N HIS A 225 16.98 13.07 -1.10
CA HIS A 225 17.49 11.73 -1.46
C HIS A 225 16.45 10.59 -1.35
N SER A 226 15.39 10.77 -0.58
CA SER A 226 14.29 9.82 -0.41
C SER A 226 13.21 9.94 -1.49
N THR A 227 13.25 10.97 -2.34
CA THR A 227 12.21 11.27 -3.33
C THR A 227 12.68 11.04 -4.76
N ARG A 228 11.74 10.66 -5.64
CA ARG A 228 12.00 10.48 -7.08
C ARG A 228 11.61 11.70 -7.91
N SER A 229 10.63 12.44 -7.42
CA SER A 229 10.13 13.70 -7.94
C SER A 229 9.39 14.41 -6.81
N VAL A 230 9.28 15.73 -6.88
CA VAL A 230 8.49 16.53 -5.94
C VAL A 230 7.50 17.38 -6.72
N THR A 231 6.22 17.25 -6.40
CA THR A 231 5.14 18.03 -7.03
C THR A 231 4.71 19.17 -6.12
N ASP A 232 4.97 20.40 -6.54
CA ASP A 232 4.48 21.61 -5.91
C ASP A 232 3.13 22.00 -6.51
N LYS A 233 2.06 21.62 -5.82
CA LYS A 233 0.67 21.92 -6.21
C LYS A 233 0.34 23.41 -6.09
N ARG A 234 1.06 24.18 -5.27
CA ARG A 234 0.78 25.61 -5.03
C ARG A 234 1.29 26.48 -6.17
N HIS A 235 2.46 26.15 -6.72
CA HIS A 235 3.09 26.93 -7.80
C HIS A 235 3.05 26.24 -9.17
N GLY A 236 2.42 25.06 -9.28
CA GLY A 236 2.33 24.32 -10.54
C GLY A 236 3.70 23.87 -11.05
N ARG A 237 4.50 23.23 -10.20
CA ARG A 237 5.87 22.80 -10.56
C ARG A 237 6.11 21.33 -10.23
N ILE A 238 6.79 20.62 -11.13
CA ILE A 238 7.29 19.27 -10.88
C ILE A 238 8.82 19.32 -10.92
N TYR A 239 9.45 19.02 -9.78
CA TYR A 239 10.89 18.96 -9.64
C TYR A 239 11.41 17.53 -9.89
N LEU A 240 12.43 17.43 -10.73
CA LEU A 240 13.01 16.18 -11.23
C LEU A 240 14.53 16.20 -11.00
N PRO A 241 15.18 15.05 -10.78
CA PRO A 241 16.63 15.00 -10.64
C PRO A 241 17.31 15.25 -12.00
N THR A 242 18.40 16.01 -12.01
CA THR A 242 19.25 16.22 -13.21
C THR A 242 19.93 14.94 -13.69
N GLN A 243 20.21 14.00 -12.78
CA GLN A 243 20.78 12.69 -13.11
C GLN A 243 19.69 11.63 -13.19
N LEU A 244 19.32 11.26 -14.41
CA LEU A 244 18.48 10.10 -14.68
C LEU A 244 19.29 8.83 -14.48
N SER A 245 18.73 7.86 -13.75
CA SER A 245 19.35 6.54 -13.62
C SER A 245 19.39 5.89 -15.01
N PRO A 246 20.54 5.39 -15.51
CA PRO A 246 20.68 4.88 -16.89
C PRO A 246 19.70 3.77 -17.28
N SER A 247 19.16 3.07 -16.28
CA SER A 247 18.24 1.94 -16.45
C SER A 247 16.76 2.32 -16.42
N ARG A 248 16.41 3.61 -16.31
CA ARG A 248 15.02 4.04 -16.15
C ARG A 248 14.58 4.98 -17.27
N ASP A 249 13.35 4.77 -17.70
CA ASP A 249 12.65 5.65 -18.62
C ASP A 249 12.49 7.05 -18.00
N SER A 250 12.97 8.06 -18.71
CA SER A 250 12.91 9.47 -18.27
C SER A 250 11.49 10.00 -18.16
N ARG A 251 10.54 9.40 -18.88
CA ARG A 251 9.13 9.79 -18.90
C ARG A 251 8.40 9.32 -17.65
N SER A 252 8.76 8.16 -17.10
CA SER A 252 8.00 7.51 -16.03
C SER A 252 7.85 8.36 -14.76
N PRO A 253 8.89 9.03 -14.20
CA PRO A 253 8.70 9.85 -13.01
C PRO A 253 7.74 11.02 -13.21
N ILE A 254 7.76 11.64 -14.40
CA ILE A 254 6.89 12.75 -14.75
C ILE A 254 5.44 12.26 -14.87
N LEU A 255 5.25 11.16 -15.60
CA LEU A 255 3.94 10.55 -15.77
C LEU A 255 3.36 10.00 -14.47
N GLN A 256 4.18 9.48 -13.56
CA GLN A 256 3.75 9.07 -12.23
C GLN A 256 3.27 10.26 -11.39
N ALA A 257 3.99 11.39 -11.43
CA ALA A 257 3.59 12.61 -10.74
C ALA A 257 2.26 13.18 -11.28
N ILE A 258 2.11 13.21 -12.60
CA ILE A 258 0.89 13.63 -13.29
C ILE A 258 -0.27 12.67 -13.01
N SER A 259 -0.03 11.36 -13.08
CA SER A 259 -1.04 10.33 -12.82
C SER A 259 -1.60 10.44 -11.40
N SER A 260 -0.72 10.60 -10.41
CA SER A 260 -1.13 10.79 -9.01
C SER A 260 -1.96 12.07 -8.81
N HIS A 261 -1.64 13.14 -9.55
CA HIS A 261 -2.44 14.36 -9.54
C HIS A 261 -3.82 14.18 -10.19
N LEU A 262 -3.89 13.56 -11.37
CA LEU A 262 -5.13 13.30 -12.09
C LEU A 262 -6.11 12.44 -11.28
N LEU A 263 -5.59 11.45 -10.58
CA LEU A 263 -6.38 10.55 -9.74
C LEU A 263 -6.80 11.17 -8.40
N GLY A 264 -6.41 12.43 -8.13
CA GLY A 264 -6.78 13.13 -6.90
C GLY A 264 -6.17 12.51 -5.64
N HIS A 265 -5.03 11.81 -5.76
CA HIS A 265 -4.41 11.15 -4.62
C HIS A 265 -3.99 12.16 -3.54
N ALA A 266 -4.37 11.85 -2.30
CA ALA A 266 -4.01 12.56 -1.08
C ALA A 266 -3.04 11.71 -0.25
N GLU A 267 -2.62 12.24 0.90
CA GLU A 267 -1.83 11.45 1.85
C GLU A 267 -2.62 10.19 2.24
N PRO A 268 -2.05 8.98 2.05
CA PRO A 268 -2.79 7.74 2.27
C PRO A 268 -3.08 7.53 3.76
N ALA A 269 -4.34 7.24 4.10
CA ALA A 269 -4.77 7.00 5.48
C ALA A 269 -4.33 5.63 6.01
N SER A 270 -3.97 4.69 5.12
CA SER A 270 -3.52 3.35 5.47
C SER A 270 -2.46 2.82 4.50
N TYR A 271 -1.74 1.78 4.92
CA TYR A 271 -0.79 1.09 4.05
C TYR A 271 -1.46 0.46 2.81
N GLY A 272 -2.68 -0.06 2.97
CA GLY A 272 -3.46 -0.61 1.86
C GLY A 272 -3.85 0.45 0.84
N GLU A 273 -4.24 1.65 1.29
CA GLU A 273 -4.51 2.77 0.40
C GLU A 273 -3.24 3.23 -0.34
N PHE A 274 -2.11 3.34 0.37
CA PHE A 274 -0.82 3.65 -0.24
C PHE A 274 -0.47 2.67 -1.38
N LEU A 275 -0.65 1.37 -1.15
CA LEU A 275 -0.42 0.35 -2.18
C LEU A 275 -1.41 0.49 -3.35
N ARG A 276 -2.69 0.78 -3.09
CA ARG A 276 -3.70 1.00 -4.13
C ARG A 276 -3.34 2.20 -5.01
N GLN A 277 -3.08 3.36 -4.39
CA GLN A 277 -2.66 4.58 -5.10
C GLN A 277 -1.42 4.30 -5.98
N ARG A 278 -0.47 3.50 -5.47
CA ARG A 278 0.71 3.09 -6.23
C ARG A 278 0.38 2.16 -7.41
N ILE A 279 -0.58 1.24 -7.29
CA ILE A 279 -1.04 0.40 -8.41
C ILE A 279 -1.70 1.26 -9.47
N GLU A 280 -2.64 2.13 -9.09
CA GLU A 280 -3.37 3.00 -10.00
C GLU A 280 -2.43 3.96 -10.75
N THR A 281 -1.49 4.59 -10.03
CA THR A 281 -0.48 5.48 -10.62
C THR A 281 0.38 4.76 -11.65
N ASN A 282 0.84 3.53 -11.35
CA ASN A 282 1.66 2.75 -12.27
C ASN A 282 0.86 2.23 -13.46
N TYR A 283 -0.41 1.85 -13.25
CA TYR A 283 -1.31 1.45 -14.31
C TYR A 283 -1.54 2.60 -15.28
N LEU A 284 -1.94 3.77 -14.77
CA LEU A 284 -2.21 4.96 -15.60
C LEU A 284 -0.96 5.40 -16.35
N THR A 285 0.20 5.40 -15.70
CA THR A 285 1.49 5.67 -16.36
C THR A 285 1.76 4.70 -17.51
N ALA A 286 1.55 3.40 -17.31
CA ALA A 286 1.72 2.40 -18.37
C ALA A 286 0.68 2.55 -19.49
N ALA A 287 -0.56 2.90 -19.15
CA ALA A 287 -1.62 3.15 -20.12
C ALA A 287 -1.36 4.38 -21.00
N ILE A 288 -0.74 5.43 -20.43
CA ILE A 288 -0.30 6.61 -21.18
C ILE A 288 0.88 6.27 -22.10
N LEU A 289 1.85 5.48 -21.62
CA LEU A 289 3.02 5.08 -22.43
C LEU A 289 2.68 4.08 -23.54
N LEU A 290 1.70 3.20 -23.30
CA LEU A 290 1.21 2.20 -24.24
C LEU A 290 -0.32 2.31 -24.35
N PRO A 291 -0.82 3.28 -25.14
CA PRO A 291 -2.25 3.52 -25.29
C PRO A 291 -3.01 2.24 -25.64
N GLU A 292 -4.16 2.03 -24.99
CA GLU A 292 -4.94 0.79 -25.15
C GLU A 292 -5.21 0.46 -26.62
N ALA A 293 -5.73 1.41 -27.39
CA ALA A 293 -6.10 1.18 -28.78
C ALA A 293 -4.91 0.72 -29.64
N ASP A 294 -3.75 1.37 -29.47
CA ASP A 294 -2.54 1.05 -30.23
C ASP A 294 -1.94 -0.28 -29.80
N ALA A 295 -1.83 -0.51 -28.48
CA ALA A 295 -1.28 -1.74 -27.93
C ALA A 295 -2.16 -2.96 -28.26
N VAL A 296 -3.48 -2.83 -28.18
CA VAL A 296 -4.42 -3.88 -28.56
C VAL A 296 -4.35 -4.15 -30.06
N ARG A 297 -4.28 -3.11 -30.91
CA ARG A 297 -4.11 -3.30 -32.37
C ARG A 297 -2.84 -4.08 -32.68
N PHE A 298 -1.72 -3.67 -32.09
CA PHE A 298 -0.41 -4.31 -32.24
C PHE A 298 -0.44 -5.78 -31.77
N LEU A 299 -0.94 -6.04 -30.56
CA LEU A 299 -1.01 -7.38 -29.99
C LEU A 299 -2.01 -8.28 -30.74
N THR A 300 -3.10 -7.73 -31.26
CA THR A 300 -4.07 -8.46 -32.08
C THR A 300 -3.44 -8.92 -33.39
N GLU A 301 -2.70 -8.05 -34.06
CA GLU A 301 -1.95 -8.42 -35.27
C GLU A 301 -0.90 -9.50 -34.96
N ALA A 302 -0.15 -9.33 -33.88
CA ALA A 302 0.82 -10.31 -33.42
C ALA A 302 0.17 -11.66 -33.07
N LYS A 303 -1.03 -11.65 -32.47
CA LYS A 303 -1.82 -12.86 -32.17
C LYS A 303 -2.25 -13.58 -33.44
N ASN A 304 -2.78 -12.85 -34.43
CA ASN A 304 -3.19 -13.41 -35.73
C ASN A 304 -2.01 -14.09 -36.45
N LEU A 305 -0.81 -13.51 -36.32
CA LEU A 305 0.43 -14.03 -36.87
C LEU A 305 1.16 -15.02 -35.94
N ARG A 306 0.56 -15.37 -34.79
CA ARG A 306 1.13 -16.29 -33.78
C ARG A 306 2.56 -15.91 -33.35
N ARG A 307 2.78 -14.64 -33.08
CA ARG A 307 4.09 -14.06 -32.79
C ARG A 307 4.08 -13.03 -31.64
N ILE A 308 3.15 -13.13 -30.69
CA ILE A 308 3.15 -12.24 -29.51
C ILE A 308 4.52 -12.35 -28.82
N SER A 309 5.17 -11.20 -28.61
CA SER A 309 6.45 -11.05 -27.91
C SER A 309 6.43 -9.76 -27.10
N MET A 310 6.94 -9.83 -25.88
CA MET A 310 7.09 -8.68 -24.99
C MET A 310 8.23 -7.77 -25.43
N GLU A 311 9.22 -8.29 -26.17
CA GLU A 311 10.30 -7.46 -26.72
C GLU A 311 9.79 -6.65 -27.91
N ASP A 312 9.01 -7.26 -28.79
CA ASP A 312 8.38 -6.56 -29.91
C ASP A 312 7.46 -5.43 -29.36
N LEU A 313 6.70 -5.71 -28.29
CA LEU A 313 5.88 -4.70 -27.61
C LEU A 313 6.74 -3.60 -26.95
N ARG A 314 7.82 -3.98 -26.27
CA ARG A 314 8.77 -3.05 -25.65
C ARG A 314 9.36 -2.10 -26.70
N ASP A 315 9.82 -2.64 -27.81
CA ASP A 315 10.51 -1.91 -28.87
C ASP A 315 9.54 -1.02 -29.65
N ALA A 316 8.31 -1.50 -29.91
CA ALA A 316 7.28 -0.74 -30.61
C ALA A 316 6.85 0.54 -29.86
N PHE A 317 6.91 0.55 -28.52
CA PHE A 317 6.54 1.69 -27.68
C PHE A 317 7.73 2.36 -26.97
N ALA A 318 8.94 1.88 -27.23
CA ALA A 318 10.20 2.33 -26.63
C ALA A 318 10.17 2.39 -25.09
N VAL A 319 9.64 1.36 -24.43
CA VAL A 319 9.55 1.27 -22.95
C VAL A 319 10.53 0.25 -22.37
N SER A 320 10.57 0.06 -21.04
CA SER A 320 11.31 -1.05 -20.45
C SER A 320 10.59 -2.40 -20.64
N TYR A 321 11.34 -3.51 -20.51
CA TYR A 321 10.73 -4.84 -20.58
C TYR A 321 9.73 -5.05 -19.43
N GLU A 322 10.04 -4.61 -18.20
CA GLU A 322 9.09 -4.60 -17.08
C GLU A 322 7.79 -3.82 -17.39
N THR A 323 7.89 -2.65 -18.04
CA THR A 323 6.70 -1.85 -18.39
C THR A 323 5.86 -2.55 -19.45
N ALA A 324 6.48 -3.11 -20.50
CA ALA A 324 5.79 -3.88 -21.52
C ALA A 324 5.11 -5.14 -20.95
N ALA A 325 5.79 -5.84 -20.05
CA ALA A 325 5.26 -7.02 -19.36
C ALA A 325 4.05 -6.69 -18.48
N HIS A 326 4.13 -5.63 -17.67
CA HIS A 326 3.00 -5.14 -16.88
C HIS A 326 1.83 -4.69 -17.76
N ARG A 327 2.10 -3.92 -18.82
CA ARG A 327 1.03 -3.49 -19.73
C ARG A 327 0.35 -4.68 -20.41
N PHE A 328 1.13 -5.68 -20.81
CA PHE A 328 0.58 -6.90 -21.37
C PHE A 328 -0.36 -7.60 -20.38
N THR A 329 -0.03 -7.65 -19.08
CA THR A 329 -0.92 -8.27 -18.09
C THR A 329 -2.20 -7.47 -17.84
N ASN A 330 -2.25 -6.18 -18.17
CA ASN A 330 -3.48 -5.40 -18.14
C ASN A 330 -4.42 -5.73 -19.32
N LEU A 331 -3.85 -6.02 -20.49
CA LEU A 331 -4.61 -6.14 -21.74
C LEU A 331 -4.88 -7.61 -22.15
N ALA A 332 -4.01 -8.54 -21.76
CA ALA A 332 -4.01 -9.90 -22.30
C ALA A 332 -5.34 -10.63 -22.08
N THR A 333 -5.88 -10.59 -20.88
CA THR A 333 -7.13 -11.29 -20.58
C THR A 333 -8.34 -10.50 -21.07
N ALA A 334 -8.44 -9.22 -20.71
CA ALA A 334 -9.58 -8.37 -21.06
C ALA A 334 -9.76 -8.14 -22.58
N ARG A 335 -8.67 -8.06 -23.35
CA ARG A 335 -8.71 -7.71 -24.78
C ARG A 335 -8.30 -8.84 -25.72
N LEU A 336 -7.50 -9.79 -25.26
CA LEU A 336 -7.06 -10.92 -26.08
C LEU A 336 -7.64 -12.26 -25.62
N GLY A 337 -8.32 -12.34 -24.47
CA GLY A 337 -8.83 -13.60 -23.92
C GLY A 337 -7.73 -14.60 -23.57
N ILE A 338 -6.56 -14.10 -23.16
CA ILE A 338 -5.41 -14.91 -22.74
C ILE A 338 -5.20 -14.68 -21.24
N PRO A 339 -5.45 -15.68 -20.37
CA PRO A 339 -5.06 -15.62 -18.97
C PRO A 339 -3.53 -15.71 -18.87
N VAL A 340 -2.96 -14.98 -17.91
CA VAL A 340 -1.51 -14.81 -17.77
C VAL A 340 -1.08 -14.84 -16.31
N HIS A 341 0.22 -15.02 -16.10
CA HIS A 341 0.87 -14.66 -14.86
C HIS A 341 2.14 -13.85 -15.11
N PHE A 342 2.54 -13.10 -14.10
CA PHE A 342 3.71 -12.25 -14.08
C PHE A 342 4.47 -12.46 -12.79
N THR A 343 5.79 -12.51 -12.89
CA THR A 343 6.67 -12.57 -11.71
C THR A 343 7.90 -11.71 -11.91
N LYS A 344 8.28 -11.00 -10.85
CA LYS A 344 9.61 -10.39 -10.71
C LYS A 344 10.35 -11.09 -9.58
N VAL A 345 11.49 -11.70 -9.88
CA VAL A 345 12.25 -12.52 -8.94
C VAL A 345 13.69 -12.00 -8.87
N HIS A 346 14.24 -11.89 -7.67
CA HIS A 346 15.64 -11.54 -7.44
C HIS A 346 16.55 -12.74 -7.73
N GLU A 347 17.85 -12.53 -7.99
CA GLU A 347 18.84 -13.61 -8.21
C GLU A 347 18.87 -14.65 -7.07
N SER A 348 18.60 -14.25 -5.82
CA SER A 348 18.45 -15.16 -4.67
C SER A 348 17.23 -16.09 -4.76
N GLY A 349 16.34 -15.87 -5.73
CA GLY A 349 15.08 -16.56 -5.92
C GLY A 349 13.90 -15.99 -5.15
N THR A 350 14.07 -14.90 -4.41
CA THR A 350 12.98 -14.22 -3.70
C THR A 350 12.01 -13.57 -4.69
N ILE A 351 10.72 -13.85 -4.53
CA ILE A 351 9.66 -13.20 -5.29
C ILE A 351 9.45 -11.77 -4.77
N ILE A 352 9.61 -10.78 -5.65
CA ILE A 352 9.46 -9.36 -5.32
C ILE A 352 8.09 -8.84 -5.73
N LYS A 353 7.56 -9.33 -6.85
CA LYS A 353 6.21 -9.04 -7.33
C LYS A 353 5.64 -10.27 -8.01
N ALA A 354 4.36 -10.52 -7.81
CA ALA A 354 3.63 -11.57 -8.53
C ALA A 354 2.21 -11.10 -8.88
N TYR A 355 1.72 -11.58 -10.01
CA TYR A 355 0.33 -11.47 -10.42
C TYR A 355 -0.05 -12.71 -11.23
N GLU A 356 -1.29 -13.19 -11.09
CA GLU A 356 -1.77 -14.37 -11.81
C GLU A 356 -3.28 -14.35 -11.99
N ASN A 357 -3.79 -14.71 -13.17
CA ASN A 357 -5.20 -15.06 -13.36
C ASN A 357 -5.38 -16.35 -14.19
N ASP A 358 -4.33 -17.16 -14.27
CA ASP A 358 -4.24 -18.34 -15.13
C ASP A 358 -4.14 -19.67 -14.37
N LYS A 359 -4.46 -19.63 -13.06
CA LYS A 359 -4.44 -20.77 -12.13
C LYS A 359 -3.05 -21.30 -11.77
N VAL A 360 -1.96 -20.63 -12.17
CA VAL A 360 -0.64 -20.94 -11.62
C VAL A 360 -0.67 -20.82 -10.09
N ARG A 361 0.09 -21.68 -9.41
CA ARG A 361 0.22 -21.64 -7.96
C ARG A 361 1.64 -21.23 -7.61
N PHE A 362 1.78 -19.99 -7.17
CA PHE A 362 3.03 -19.52 -6.60
C PHE A 362 3.21 -19.99 -5.16
N PRO A 363 4.46 -20.15 -4.69
CA PRO A 363 4.73 -20.41 -3.29
C PRO A 363 4.21 -19.25 -2.43
N SER A 364 3.51 -19.60 -1.36
CA SER A 364 2.98 -18.63 -0.39
C SER A 364 3.37 -19.01 1.03
N ASP A 365 3.48 -18.03 1.91
CA ASP A 365 3.63 -18.26 3.35
C ASP A 365 2.33 -18.78 3.99
N ALA A 366 2.37 -19.00 5.31
CA ALA A 366 1.21 -19.48 6.08
C ALA A 366 0.00 -18.51 6.05
N LEU A 367 0.22 -17.24 5.68
CA LEU A 367 -0.80 -16.20 5.56
C LEU A 367 -1.24 -15.99 4.10
N GLY A 368 -0.69 -16.74 3.14
CA GLY A 368 -1.03 -16.63 1.72
C GLY A 368 -0.29 -15.51 0.98
N ALA A 369 0.73 -14.89 1.59
CA ALA A 369 1.56 -13.91 0.92
C ALA A 369 2.60 -14.60 0.02
N ILE A 370 2.76 -14.09 -1.21
CA ILE A 370 3.69 -14.66 -2.20
C ILE A 370 5.00 -13.88 -2.17
N GLU A 371 4.92 -12.57 -2.02
CA GLU A 371 6.06 -11.67 -1.94
C GLU A 371 6.94 -12.04 -0.74
N GLY A 372 8.24 -12.22 -0.98
CA GLY A 372 9.21 -12.67 0.01
C GLY A 372 9.44 -14.18 0.05
N THR A 373 8.59 -14.99 -0.59
CA THR A 373 8.83 -16.44 -0.69
C THR A 373 9.82 -16.77 -1.81
N THR A 374 10.36 -17.99 -1.79
CA THR A 374 11.36 -18.45 -2.76
C THR A 374 10.70 -19.18 -3.93
N MET A 375 10.93 -18.68 -5.14
CA MET A 375 10.48 -19.32 -6.38
C MET A 375 11.21 -20.65 -6.60
N CYS A 376 10.47 -21.65 -7.11
CA CYS A 376 11.03 -22.95 -7.51
C CYS A 376 12.22 -22.79 -8.47
N ARG A 377 13.32 -23.51 -8.22
CA ARG A 377 14.54 -23.45 -9.04
C ARG A 377 14.35 -23.85 -10.49
N ASN A 378 13.42 -24.78 -10.72
CA ASN A 378 13.09 -25.26 -12.06
C ASN A 378 12.13 -24.30 -12.78
N TRP A 379 11.69 -23.21 -12.13
CA TRP A 379 10.85 -22.20 -12.76
C TRP A 379 11.67 -21.31 -13.69
N THR A 380 11.08 -20.86 -14.79
CA THR A 380 11.73 -19.99 -15.78
C THR A 380 12.32 -18.71 -15.19
N ALA A 381 11.69 -18.17 -14.13
CA ALA A 381 12.19 -16.99 -13.42
C ALA A 381 13.46 -17.26 -12.60
N ARG A 382 13.83 -18.52 -12.35
CA ARG A 382 15.08 -18.93 -11.69
C ARG A 382 16.12 -19.41 -12.72
N THR A 383 15.72 -20.30 -13.63
CA THR A 383 16.65 -20.90 -14.61
C THR A 383 17.29 -19.87 -15.54
N VAL A 384 16.64 -18.73 -15.79
CA VAL A 384 17.19 -17.67 -16.65
C VAL A 384 18.54 -17.14 -16.13
N PHE A 385 18.78 -17.18 -14.82
CA PHE A 385 20.03 -16.69 -14.23
C PHE A 385 21.25 -17.53 -14.62
N ASP A 386 21.04 -18.80 -14.97
CA ASP A 386 22.10 -19.73 -15.40
C ASP A 386 22.45 -19.62 -16.89
N VAL A 387 21.69 -18.82 -17.66
CA VAL A 387 21.85 -18.68 -19.12
C VAL A 387 22.90 -17.62 -19.47
N GLU A 388 23.92 -17.98 -20.22
CA GLU A 388 24.99 -17.06 -20.65
C GLU A 388 24.48 -15.95 -21.58
N ASP A 389 23.56 -16.26 -22.49
CA ASP A 389 22.93 -15.26 -23.36
C ASP A 389 21.97 -14.37 -22.54
N ARG A 390 22.39 -13.13 -22.30
CA ARG A 390 21.60 -12.09 -21.63
C ARG A 390 20.87 -11.16 -22.60
N PHE A 391 21.06 -11.31 -23.91
CA PHE A 391 20.44 -10.45 -24.93
C PHE A 391 19.04 -10.94 -25.28
N SER A 392 18.94 -12.24 -25.59
CA SER A 392 17.69 -12.89 -25.97
C SER A 392 16.83 -13.23 -24.73
N PRO A 393 15.50 -13.23 -24.85
CA PRO A 393 14.62 -13.74 -23.81
C PRO A 393 14.79 -15.25 -23.66
N TRP A 394 14.66 -15.72 -22.44
CA TRP A 394 14.63 -17.15 -22.13
C TRP A 394 13.20 -17.67 -22.19
N TYR A 395 12.97 -18.68 -23.03
CA TYR A 395 11.68 -19.35 -23.16
C TYR A 395 11.75 -20.76 -22.61
N GLN A 396 10.82 -21.14 -21.73
CA GLN A 396 10.81 -22.47 -21.14
C GLN A 396 9.39 -22.95 -20.82
N TYR A 397 9.16 -24.24 -21.05
CA TYR A 397 8.01 -24.96 -20.52
C TYR A 397 8.31 -25.49 -19.11
N THR A 398 7.40 -25.28 -18.17
CA THR A 398 7.49 -25.86 -16.83
C THR A 398 6.25 -26.69 -16.55
N ASP A 399 6.44 -28.00 -16.38
CA ASP A 399 5.37 -28.91 -15.96
C ASP A 399 5.21 -28.84 -14.45
N THR A 400 3.98 -28.65 -13.98
CA THR A 400 3.62 -28.60 -12.56
C THR A 400 2.45 -29.55 -12.27
N PRO A 401 2.18 -29.88 -10.99
CA PRO A 401 0.97 -30.58 -10.62
C PRO A 401 -0.33 -29.85 -11.02
N ALA A 402 -0.27 -28.52 -11.19
CA ALA A 402 -1.41 -27.69 -11.57
C ALA A 402 -1.59 -27.56 -13.10
N GLY A 403 -0.63 -28.03 -13.90
CA GLY A 403 -0.61 -27.92 -15.35
C GLY A 403 0.76 -27.52 -15.92
N THR A 404 0.85 -27.50 -17.25
CA THR A 404 2.05 -27.05 -17.96
C THR A 404 1.93 -25.56 -18.30
N PHE A 405 2.96 -24.80 -17.96
CA PHE A 405 3.04 -23.36 -18.23
C PHE A 405 4.23 -23.07 -19.14
N TRP A 406 4.07 -22.12 -20.06
CA TRP A 406 5.17 -21.57 -20.83
C TRP A 406 5.44 -20.16 -20.37
N CYS A 407 6.70 -19.82 -20.17
CA CYS A 407 7.11 -18.50 -19.70
C CYS A 407 8.23 -17.94 -20.58
N THR A 408 8.20 -16.61 -20.76
CA THR A 408 9.30 -15.80 -21.27
C THR A 408 9.90 -14.98 -20.14
N SER A 409 11.23 -14.98 -20.02
CA SER A 409 11.95 -14.29 -18.95
C SER A 409 13.13 -13.49 -19.48
N ARG A 410 13.40 -12.33 -18.86
CA ARG A 410 14.56 -11.48 -19.15
C ARG A 410 15.16 -10.96 -17.85
N ILE A 411 16.49 -10.84 -17.82
CA ILE A 411 17.21 -10.26 -16.69
C ILE A 411 17.33 -8.75 -16.85
N GLU A 412 17.00 -8.02 -15.78
CA GLU A 412 17.20 -6.59 -15.62
C GLU A 412 18.14 -6.32 -14.43
N LYS A 413 19.02 -5.33 -14.58
CA LYS A 413 19.94 -4.91 -13.52
C LYS A 413 19.37 -3.74 -12.73
N ALA A 414 19.39 -3.82 -11.40
CA ALA A 414 19.10 -2.69 -10.53
C ALA A 414 20.21 -2.50 -9.48
N LYS A 415 20.08 -1.46 -8.64
CA LYS A 415 21.09 -1.13 -7.61
C LYS A 415 21.31 -2.26 -6.60
N GLU A 416 20.28 -3.07 -6.37
CA GLU A 416 20.23 -4.11 -5.34
C GLU A 416 20.62 -5.52 -5.84
N GLY A 417 20.80 -5.71 -7.16
CA GLY A 417 21.12 -7.01 -7.75
C GLY A 417 20.53 -7.20 -9.15
N GLU A 418 20.64 -8.43 -9.67
CA GLU A 418 19.95 -8.86 -10.88
C GLU A 418 18.52 -9.35 -10.55
N TYR A 419 17.58 -9.02 -11.43
CA TYR A 419 16.19 -9.43 -11.31
C TYR A 419 15.73 -10.05 -12.62
N SER A 420 14.99 -11.15 -12.54
CA SER A 420 14.26 -11.70 -13.67
C SER A 420 12.85 -11.13 -13.70
N VAL A 421 12.41 -10.73 -14.89
CA VAL A 421 11.03 -10.33 -15.17
C VAL A 421 10.45 -11.35 -16.13
N SER A 422 9.41 -12.05 -15.68
CA SER A 422 8.80 -13.15 -16.42
C SER A 422 7.32 -12.91 -16.66
N VAL A 423 6.85 -13.28 -17.84
CA VAL A 423 5.42 -13.44 -18.16
C VAL A 423 5.20 -14.86 -18.63
N GLY A 424 4.13 -15.50 -18.17
CA GLY A 424 3.77 -16.83 -18.61
C GLY A 424 2.29 -17.02 -18.85
N VAL A 425 1.97 -18.11 -19.53
CA VAL A 425 0.62 -18.53 -19.89
C VAL A 425 0.45 -20.04 -19.77
N PRO A 426 -0.79 -20.55 -19.62
CA PRO A 426 -1.08 -21.97 -19.71
C PRO A 426 -0.78 -22.53 -21.11
N PHE A 427 -0.43 -23.81 -21.18
CA PHE A 427 -0.06 -24.51 -22.42
C PHE A 427 -1.02 -24.27 -23.61
N GLU A 428 -2.33 -24.22 -23.37
CA GLU A 428 -3.34 -24.03 -24.42
C GLU A 428 -3.26 -22.68 -25.16
N HIS A 429 -2.65 -21.67 -24.54
CA HIS A 429 -2.50 -20.32 -25.09
C HIS A 429 -1.15 -20.08 -25.77
N VAL A 430 -0.20 -21.02 -25.66
CA VAL A 430 1.19 -20.86 -26.14
C VAL A 430 1.29 -20.73 -27.66
N LYS A 431 0.32 -21.28 -28.39
CA LYS A 431 0.23 -21.18 -29.87
C LYS A 431 0.26 -19.76 -30.41
N TRP A 432 -0.02 -18.74 -29.59
CA TRP A 432 -0.02 -17.33 -29.98
C TRP A 432 1.33 -16.63 -29.83
N PHE A 433 2.29 -17.24 -29.13
CA PHE A 433 3.54 -16.59 -28.74
C PHE A 433 4.72 -16.98 -29.64
N ARG A 434 5.68 -16.05 -29.77
CA ARG A 434 7.03 -16.34 -30.26
C ARG A 434 7.79 -17.13 -29.19
N GLY A 435 8.71 -18.01 -29.58
CA GLY A 435 9.47 -18.83 -28.63
C GLY A 435 8.76 -20.11 -28.17
N ARG A 436 7.57 -20.41 -28.71
CA ARG A 436 6.85 -21.66 -28.44
C ARG A 436 7.58 -22.93 -28.86
N GLU A 437 8.48 -22.86 -29.85
CA GLU A 437 9.27 -24.01 -30.33
C GLU A 437 10.47 -24.31 -29.43
N THR A 438 10.56 -23.65 -28.26
CA THR A 438 11.68 -23.84 -27.33
C THR A 438 11.82 -25.32 -26.92
N PRO A 439 13.05 -25.88 -27.00
CA PRO A 439 13.30 -27.23 -26.51
C PRO A 439 13.43 -27.26 -24.98
N HIS A 440 13.51 -26.11 -24.32
CA HIS A 440 13.75 -26.01 -22.89
C HIS A 440 12.48 -26.38 -22.12
N ARG A 441 12.59 -27.46 -21.34
CA ARG A 441 11.51 -27.97 -20.51
C ARG A 441 12.05 -28.39 -19.15
N ALA A 442 11.36 -27.97 -18.11
CA ALA A 442 11.67 -28.33 -16.74
C ALA A 442 10.43 -28.89 -16.03
N VAL A 443 10.66 -29.64 -14.96
CA VAL A 443 9.58 -30.20 -14.13
C VAL A 443 9.68 -29.61 -12.74
N SER A 444 8.63 -28.94 -12.29
CA SER A 444 8.48 -28.49 -10.91
C SER A 444 7.52 -29.40 -10.18
N ARG A 445 7.98 -30.04 -9.11
CA ARG A 445 7.14 -30.81 -8.18
C ARG A 445 6.69 -29.97 -6.97
N CYS A 446 7.06 -28.69 -6.88
CA CYS A 446 6.62 -27.82 -5.80
C CYS A 446 5.07 -27.78 -5.72
N PRO A 447 4.48 -27.83 -4.51
CA PRO A 447 5.09 -27.61 -3.19
C PRO A 447 5.68 -28.85 -2.49
N ASP A 448 5.94 -29.96 -3.21
CA ASP A 448 6.66 -31.11 -2.64
C ASP A 448 8.00 -30.68 -1.99
N PRO A 449 8.22 -30.93 -0.68
CA PRO A 449 9.46 -30.59 0.01
C PRO A 449 10.71 -31.13 -0.67
N ALA A 450 10.64 -32.27 -1.36
CA ALA A 450 11.78 -32.88 -2.04
C ALA A 450 12.15 -32.18 -3.37
N CYS A 451 11.33 -31.27 -3.90
CA CYS A 451 11.53 -30.69 -5.23
C CYS A 451 12.72 -29.72 -5.31
N CYS A 452 12.91 -28.89 -4.28
CA CYS A 452 13.92 -27.82 -4.27
C CYS A 452 14.99 -28.02 -3.19
N GLN A 453 15.03 -29.20 -2.56
CA GLN A 453 16.07 -29.54 -1.60
C GLN A 453 17.41 -29.87 -2.27
N ALA A 454 18.48 -29.74 -1.50
CA ALA A 454 19.80 -30.20 -1.91
C ALA A 454 19.77 -31.69 -2.25
N PRO A 455 20.55 -32.12 -3.26
CA PRO A 455 20.86 -33.52 -3.45
C PRO A 455 21.28 -34.17 -2.12
N ALA A 456 20.82 -35.41 -1.88
CA ALA A 456 21.12 -36.15 -0.66
C ALA A 456 22.63 -36.22 -0.40
N GLY A 457 23.05 -35.96 0.84
CA GLY A 457 24.45 -35.96 1.29
C GLY A 457 25.13 -34.59 1.32
N LEU A 458 24.70 -33.61 0.50
CA LEU A 458 25.27 -32.25 0.54
C LEU A 458 24.87 -31.48 1.81
N ALA A 459 23.60 -31.60 2.21
CA ALA A 459 23.11 -31.00 3.44
C ALA A 459 23.81 -31.60 4.67
N GLU A 460 23.98 -32.93 4.73
CA GLU A 460 24.71 -33.59 5.83
C GLU A 460 26.18 -33.15 5.91
N LYS A 461 26.82 -32.94 4.75
CA LYS A 461 28.24 -32.55 4.67
C LYS A 461 28.49 -31.09 5.04
N TRP A 462 27.59 -30.19 4.66
CA TRP A 462 27.85 -28.74 4.70
C TRP A 462 26.93 -27.95 5.63
N ALA A 463 25.82 -28.49 6.14
CA ALA A 463 24.88 -27.73 6.97
C ALA A 463 25.53 -27.16 8.24
N ASP A 464 26.31 -27.96 8.97
CA ASP A 464 27.01 -27.52 10.18
C ASP A 464 28.39 -26.88 9.89
N ALA A 465 28.86 -26.97 8.64
CA ALA A 465 30.18 -26.52 8.21
C ALA A 465 30.14 -25.25 7.31
N SER A 466 28.96 -24.65 7.12
CA SER A 466 28.76 -23.48 6.28
C SER A 466 28.16 -22.32 7.06
N TRP A 467 28.75 -21.13 6.90
CA TRP A 467 28.23 -19.89 7.48
C TRP A 467 28.16 -18.79 6.41
N PRO A 468 27.06 -18.72 5.64
CA PRO A 468 26.92 -17.70 4.63
C PRO A 468 26.64 -16.32 5.25
N ALA A 469 27.49 -15.34 4.95
CA ALA A 469 27.22 -13.94 5.27
C ALA A 469 26.26 -13.35 4.22
N ALA A 470 24.98 -13.26 4.56
CA ALA A 470 23.96 -12.73 3.66
C ALA A 470 24.24 -11.27 3.29
N ARG A 471 24.19 -10.95 1.99
CA ARG A 471 23.94 -9.58 1.55
C ARG A 471 22.45 -9.35 1.73
N THR A 472 22.06 -8.44 2.61
CA THR A 472 20.64 -8.12 2.85
C THR A 472 20.28 -6.85 2.07
N PRO A 473 19.68 -6.94 0.87
CA PRO A 473 19.03 -5.81 0.24
C PRO A 473 18.06 -5.15 1.22
N THR A 474 18.01 -3.82 1.24
CA THR A 474 17.11 -3.06 2.11
C THR A 474 15.63 -3.41 1.86
N SER A 475 15.31 -3.88 0.65
CA SER A 475 14.00 -4.41 0.25
C SER A 475 13.62 -5.75 0.88
N LEU A 476 14.60 -6.55 1.34
CA LEU A 476 14.39 -7.85 1.98
C LEU A 476 14.13 -7.77 3.50
N LEU A 477 14.42 -6.64 4.14
CA LEU A 477 14.15 -6.43 5.57
C LEU A 477 12.64 -6.35 5.88
N ALA A 478 11.82 -5.97 4.91
CA ALA A 478 10.36 -5.89 5.05
C ALA A 478 9.65 -7.26 4.94
N ALA A 479 10.35 -8.29 4.46
CA ALA A 479 9.78 -9.61 4.17
C ALA A 479 10.70 -10.74 4.62
N LEU A 480 11.11 -10.73 5.90
CA LEU A 480 11.88 -11.83 6.47
C LEU A 480 11.05 -13.12 6.41
N PRO A 481 11.50 -14.17 5.69
CA PRO A 481 10.85 -15.46 5.72
C PRO A 481 11.08 -16.13 7.08
N THR A 482 10.08 -16.85 7.58
CA THR A 482 10.24 -17.68 8.78
C THR A 482 11.08 -18.91 8.45
N GLY A 483 12.19 -19.11 9.17
CA GLY A 483 12.90 -20.39 9.24
C GLY A 483 14.16 -20.55 8.38
N THR A 484 14.64 -19.52 7.67
CA THR A 484 15.91 -19.59 6.92
C THR A 484 16.63 -18.26 6.99
N PHE A 485 17.98 -18.26 7.00
CA PHE A 485 18.77 -17.04 6.93
C PHE A 485 18.29 -16.18 5.74
N PRO A 486 18.00 -14.88 5.94
CA PRO A 486 17.32 -14.08 4.92
C PRO A 486 18.14 -13.98 3.62
N GLY A 487 17.51 -14.30 2.49
CA GLY A 487 18.07 -14.06 1.15
C GLY A 487 19.16 -15.03 0.69
N VAL A 488 19.41 -16.15 1.40
CA VAL A 488 20.40 -17.16 1.01
C VAL A 488 19.73 -18.49 0.67
N ASP A 489 19.93 -18.97 -0.55
CA ASP A 489 19.54 -20.33 -0.96
C ASP A 489 20.57 -21.35 -0.44
N GLN A 490 20.26 -22.05 0.66
CA GLN A 490 21.20 -22.96 1.33
C GLN A 490 21.76 -24.05 0.41
N THR A 491 20.97 -24.54 -0.53
CA THR A 491 21.47 -25.58 -1.43
C THR A 491 22.43 -25.02 -2.46
N GLU A 492 22.29 -23.75 -2.86
CA GLU A 492 23.26 -23.08 -3.74
C GLU A 492 24.60 -22.93 -3.01
N VAL A 493 24.56 -22.58 -1.71
CA VAL A 493 25.75 -22.56 -0.85
C VAL A 493 26.39 -23.95 -0.77
N PHE A 494 25.61 -25.01 -0.56
CA PHE A 494 26.16 -26.37 -0.49
C PHE A 494 26.77 -26.83 -1.82
N GLN A 495 26.13 -26.51 -2.94
CA GLN A 495 26.67 -26.81 -4.27
C GLN A 495 27.94 -25.99 -4.57
N PHE A 496 27.97 -24.72 -4.18
CA PHE A 496 29.16 -23.88 -4.28
C PHE A 496 30.33 -24.47 -3.49
N LEU A 497 30.11 -24.84 -2.23
CA LEU A 497 31.13 -25.45 -1.38
C LEU A 497 31.61 -26.79 -1.93
N GLU A 498 30.72 -27.61 -2.48
CA GLU A 498 31.12 -28.87 -3.12
C GLU A 498 31.95 -28.64 -4.38
N ALA A 499 31.57 -27.70 -5.24
CA ALA A 499 32.29 -27.39 -6.47
C ALA A 499 33.70 -26.83 -6.20
N HIS A 500 33.88 -26.13 -5.08
CA HIS A 500 35.14 -25.49 -4.68
C HIS A 500 35.88 -26.27 -3.58
N ALA A 501 35.39 -27.44 -3.18
CA ALA A 501 36.07 -28.27 -2.21
C ALA A 501 37.46 -28.66 -2.75
N PRO A 502 38.53 -28.55 -1.94
CA PRO A 502 39.86 -28.93 -2.38
C PRO A 502 39.84 -30.42 -2.76
N ARG A 503 40.15 -30.70 -4.04
CA ARG A 503 40.36 -32.07 -4.50
C ARG A 503 41.69 -32.55 -3.93
N GLY A 504 41.62 -33.51 -3.03
CA GLY A 504 42.80 -34.18 -2.45
C GLY A 504 43.59 -34.98 -3.47
#